data_AF-A0A371P107-F1
#
_entry.id   AF-A0A371P107-F1
#
_cell.length_a   1.000
_cell.length_b   1.000
_cell.length_c   1.000
_cell.angle_alpha   90.00
_cell.angle_beta   90.00
_cell.angle_gamma   90.00
#
_symmetry.space_group_name_H-M   'P 1'
#
loop_
_entity.id
_entity.type
_entity.pdbx_description
1 polymer ?
#
loop_
_entity_poly.entity_id
_entity_poly.type
_entity_poly.pdbx_seq_one_letter_code
_entity_poly.pdbx_strand_id
1 'polypeptide(L)'
;MTESPDAFDAPHDDRAPQHVPAEHEAVEVTPTGHPAIDEALERLERLDDVDLSLHVEEFDAIHGVLRESLANAGRDEVAPESA
;
A
#
# COMPACT_ATOMS: atom_id res chain seq x y z
N MET A 1 8.70 32.55 46.75
CA MET A 1 8.83 31.34 45.93
C MET A 1 7.46 31.07 45.36
N THR A 2 7.24 31.47 44.11
CA THR A 2 5.97 31.28 43.41
C THR A 2 6.04 29.91 42.74
N GLU A 3 5.43 28.90 43.34
CA GLU A 3 5.14 27.67 42.61
C GLU A 3 3.82 27.87 41.88
N SER A 4 3.91 28.11 40.57
CA SER A 4 2.80 27.88 39.64
C SER A 4 2.83 26.40 39.24
N PRO A 5 1.80 25.59 39.57
CA PRO A 5 1.60 24.32 38.91
C PRO A 5 0.66 24.55 37.73
N ASP A 6 1.22 24.90 36.58
CA ASP A 6 0.47 24.90 35.33
C ASP A 6 1.36 24.35 34.22
N ALA A 7 0.75 23.68 33.25
CA ALA A 7 1.32 23.20 31.99
C ALA A 7 1.77 21.74 31.86
N PHE A 8 1.02 20.75 32.38
CA PHE A 8 1.02 19.40 31.75
C PHE A 8 -0.36 18.71 31.67
N ASP A 9 -1.47 19.44 31.85
CA ASP A 9 -2.79 18.95 31.45
C ASP A 9 -3.15 19.56 30.09
N ALA A 10 -2.36 19.23 29.07
CA ALA A 10 -2.88 19.33 27.72
C ALA A 10 -3.92 18.21 27.60
N PRO A 11 -5.21 18.51 27.29
CA PRO A 11 -6.11 17.44 26.91
C PRO A 11 -5.43 16.73 25.74
N HIS A 12 -5.16 15.43 25.89
CA HIS A 12 -4.89 14.60 24.74
C HIS A 12 -6.07 14.85 23.81
N ASP A 13 -5.82 15.55 22.71
CA ASP A 13 -6.77 15.72 21.63
C ASP A 13 -7.02 14.29 21.12
N ASP A 14 -8.03 13.62 21.70
CA ASP A 14 -8.56 12.32 21.30
C ASP A 14 -9.31 12.47 19.97
N ARG A 15 -8.76 13.28 19.08
CA ARG A 15 -9.21 13.39 17.72
C ARG A 15 -8.67 12.17 17.03
N ALA A 16 -9.38 11.06 17.22
CA ALA A 16 -9.28 9.87 16.39
C ALA A 16 -9.03 10.35 14.95
N PRO A 17 -8.05 9.77 14.23
CA PRO A 17 -7.69 10.22 12.89
C PRO A 17 -8.98 10.32 12.10
N GLN A 18 -9.38 11.55 11.78
CA GLN A 18 -10.57 11.75 10.99
C GLN A 18 -10.21 11.17 9.65
N HIS A 19 -10.78 10.01 9.34
CA HIS A 19 -10.71 9.40 8.03
C HIS A 19 -11.41 10.38 7.08
N VAL A 20 -10.67 11.41 6.66
CA VAL A 20 -11.02 12.20 5.50
C VAL A 20 -11.15 11.16 4.39
N PRO A 21 -12.33 10.99 3.78
CA PRO A 21 -12.41 10.23 2.55
C PRO A 21 -11.42 10.92 1.64
N ALA A 22 -10.28 10.28 1.38
CA ALA A 22 -9.42 10.74 0.32
C ALA A 22 -10.31 10.63 -0.91
N GLU A 23 -10.62 11.77 -1.52
CA GLU A 23 -11.19 11.77 -2.86
C GLU A 23 -10.07 11.23 -3.74
N HIS A 24 -9.98 9.90 -3.82
CA HIS A 24 -9.00 9.20 -4.65
C HIS A 24 -9.39 9.54 -6.09
N GLU A 25 -8.70 10.51 -6.69
CA GLU A 25 -8.76 10.70 -8.13
C GLU A 25 -8.30 9.37 -8.75
N ALA A 26 -9.25 8.62 -9.31
CA ALA A 26 -8.98 7.31 -9.88
C ALA A 26 -7.96 7.48 -11.00
N VAL A 27 -6.72 7.07 -10.74
CA VAL A 27 -5.66 7.08 -11.74
C VAL A 27 -5.92 5.89 -12.65
N GLU A 28 -6.20 6.15 -13.93
CA GLU A 28 -6.34 5.08 -14.92
C GLU A 28 -5.00 4.35 -15.08
N VAL A 29 -4.92 3.12 -14.58
CA VAL A 29 -3.74 2.28 -14.71
C VAL A 29 -3.82 1.53 -16.03
N THR A 30 -2.92 1.86 -16.96
CA THR A 30 -2.80 1.08 -18.21
C THR A 30 -2.20 -0.29 -17.93
N PRO A 31 -2.73 -1.38 -18.53
CA PRO A 31 -2.16 -2.72 -18.38
C PRO A 31 -0.67 -2.74 -18.73
N THR A 32 0.11 -3.38 -17.88
CA THR A 32 1.57 -3.51 -18.03
C THR A 32 1.95 -4.59 -19.05
N GLY A 33 0.99 -5.42 -19.47
CA GLY A 33 1.20 -6.55 -20.36
C GLY A 33 1.73 -7.80 -19.65
N HIS A 34 1.85 -7.76 -18.32
CA HIS A 34 2.28 -8.87 -17.49
C HIS A 34 1.08 -9.38 -16.68
N PRO A 35 0.52 -10.56 -16.99
CA PRO A 35 -0.77 -10.99 -16.43
C PRO A 35 -0.76 -11.07 -14.90
N ALA A 36 0.34 -11.49 -14.29
CA ALA A 36 0.47 -11.56 -12.83
C ALA A 36 0.52 -10.17 -12.16
N ILE A 37 1.11 -9.16 -12.84
CA ILE A 37 1.16 -7.78 -12.34
C ILE A 37 -0.21 -7.12 -12.51
N ASP A 38 -0.82 -7.31 -13.68
CA ASP A 38 -2.14 -6.73 -13.99
C ASP A 38 -3.23 -7.30 -13.06
N GLU A 39 -3.20 -8.60 -12.75
CA GLU A 39 -4.10 -9.23 -11.77
C GLU A 39 -3.88 -8.70 -10.35
N ALA A 40 -2.61 -8.52 -9.94
CA ALA A 40 -2.29 -7.97 -8.62
C ALA A 40 -2.74 -6.51 -8.47
N LEU A 41 -2.65 -5.71 -9.53
CA LEU A 41 -3.12 -4.32 -9.55
C LEU A 41 -4.65 -4.24 -9.50
N GLU A 42 -5.38 -5.09 -10.22
CA GLU A 42 -6.85 -5.17 -10.12
C GLU A 42 -7.30 -5.56 -8.70
N ARG A 43 -6.54 -6.45 -8.04
CA ARG A 43 -6.80 -6.82 -6.65
C ARG A 43 -6.54 -5.68 -5.67
N LEU A 44 -5.56 -4.84 -5.96
CA LEU A 44 -5.26 -3.64 -5.17
C LEU A 44 -6.36 -2.58 -5.30
N GLU A 45 -6.93 -2.38 -6.49
CA GLU A 45 -8.06 -1.47 -6.69
C GLU A 45 -9.29 -1.91 -5.90
N ARG A 46 -9.52 -3.21 -5.79
CA ARG A 46 -10.64 -3.78 -5.00
C ARG A 46 -10.37 -3.81 -3.50
N LEU A 47 -9.18 -3.39 -3.05
CA LEU A 47 -8.83 -3.43 -1.64
C LEU A 47 -9.71 -2.48 -0.82
N ASP A 48 -10.14 -1.35 -1.38
CA ASP A 48 -11.04 -0.39 -0.71
C ASP A 48 -12.39 -1.00 -0.27
N ASP A 49 -12.83 -2.09 -0.92
CA ASP A 49 -14.03 -2.84 -0.58
C ASP A 49 -13.80 -3.96 0.47
N VAL A 50 -12.55 -4.21 0.87
CA VAL A 50 -12.17 -5.24 1.84
C VAL A 50 -12.20 -4.68 3.26
N ASP A 51 -12.64 -5.51 4.21
CA ASP A 51 -12.58 -5.19 5.64
C ASP A 51 -11.16 -4.75 6.07
N LEU A 52 -11.09 -3.65 6.81
CA LEU A 52 -9.84 -3.06 7.32
C LEU A 52 -9.02 -4.04 8.18
N SER A 53 -9.66 -5.05 8.79
CA SER A 53 -8.98 -6.09 9.56
C SER A 53 -8.15 -7.04 8.68
N LEU A 54 -8.47 -7.14 7.40
CA LEU A 54 -7.81 -7.98 6.40
C LEU A 54 -6.94 -7.19 5.42
N HIS A 55 -7.07 -5.85 5.41
CA HIS A 55 -6.30 -4.95 4.53
C HIS A 55 -4.81 -5.23 4.54
N VAL A 56 -4.21 -5.37 5.72
CA VAL A 56 -2.76 -5.58 5.85
C VAL A 56 -2.36 -6.92 5.24
N GLU A 57 -3.12 -7.99 5.50
CA GLU A 57 -2.83 -9.32 4.98
C GLU A 57 -2.98 -9.38 3.45
N GLU A 58 -4.06 -8.83 2.91
CA GLU A 58 -4.29 -8.79 1.45
C GLU A 58 -3.26 -7.87 0.76
N PHE A 59 -2.92 -6.73 1.36
CA PHE A 59 -1.91 -5.82 0.83
C PHE A 59 -0.52 -6.47 0.79
N ASP A 60 -0.12 -7.16 1.86
CA ASP A 60 1.16 -7.88 1.92
C ASP A 60 1.21 -9.01 0.87
N ALA A 61 0.10 -9.73 0.66
CA ALA A 61 0.01 -10.76 -0.37
C ALA A 61 0.19 -10.18 -1.78
N ILE A 62 -0.49 -9.06 -2.09
CA ILE A 62 -0.35 -8.33 -3.37
C ILE A 62 1.10 -7.86 -3.55
N HIS A 63 1.69 -7.27 -2.51
CA HIS A 63 3.08 -6.82 -2.52
C HIS A 63 4.08 -7.96 -2.75
N GLY A 64 3.81 -9.15 -2.21
CA GLY A 64 4.59 -10.35 -2.45
C GLY A 64 4.62 -10.74 -3.94
N VAL A 65 3.45 -10.82 -4.57
CA VAL A 65 3.31 -11.16 -6.00
C VAL A 65 3.98 -10.12 -6.89
N LEU A 66 3.76 -8.83 -6.61
CA LEU A 66 4.39 -7.75 -7.38
C LEU A 66 5.92 -7.79 -7.25
N ARG A 67 6.44 -7.99 -6.03
CA ARG A 67 7.88 -8.07 -5.80
C ARG A 67 8.52 -9.27 -6.50
N GLU A 68 7.87 -10.43 -6.47
CA GLU A 68 8.34 -11.62 -7.19
C GLU A 68 8.32 -11.41 -8.69
N SER A 69 7.21 -10.88 -9.22
CA SER A 69 7.05 -10.59 -10.65
C SER A 69 8.12 -9.60 -11.14
N LEU A 70 8.37 -8.53 -10.38
CA LEU A 70 9.42 -7.55 -10.70
C LEU A 70 10.84 -8.13 -10.57
N ALA A 71 11.08 -8.98 -9.57
CA ALA A 71 12.37 -9.65 -9.41
C ALA A 71 12.67 -10.63 -10.55
N ASN A 72 11.64 -11.23 -11.14
CA ASN A 72 11.75 -12.16 -12.27
C ASN A 72 11.80 -11.44 -13.62
N ALA A 73 11.13 -10.29 -13.77
CA ALA A 73 11.09 -9.52 -15.02
C ALA A 73 12.49 -9.10 -15.53
N GLY A 74 13.45 -8.85 -14.62
CA GLY A 74 14.84 -8.53 -14.97
C GLY A 74 15.79 -9.74 -15.13
N ARG A 75 15.28 -10.98 -15.03
CA ARG A 75 16.08 -12.21 -15.19
C ARG A 75 15.87 -12.91 -16.53
N ASP A 76 14.78 -12.61 -17.25
CA ASP A 76 14.47 -13.20 -18.55
C ASP A 76 15.34 -12.64 -19.71
N GLU A 77 16.07 -11.55 -19.46
CA GLU A 77 16.94 -10.90 -20.45
C GLU A 77 18.38 -11.47 -20.54
N VAL A 78 18.71 -12.52 -19.79
CA VAL A 78 19.97 -13.26 -19.97
C VAL A 78 19.72 -14.53 -20.79
N ALA A 79 19.55 -14.35 -22.11
CA ALA A 79 19.71 -15.45 -23.05
C ALA A 79 21.14 -16.03 -22.90
N PRO A 80 21.32 -17.36 -22.85
CA PRO A 80 22.65 -17.95 -22.75
C PRO A 80 23.44 -17.61 -24.03
N GLU A 81 24.52 -16.86 -23.89
CA GLU A 81 25.56 -16.76 -24.92
C GLU A 81 26.06 -18.18 -25.16
N SER A 82 25.64 -18.76 -26.28
CA SER A 82 26.17 -20.05 -26.74
C SER A 82 27.58 -19.79 -27.24
N ALA A 83 28.58 -20.25 -26.47
CA ALA A 83 29.99 -20.28 -26.85
C ALA A 83 30.51 -21.71 -26.78
#